data_AF-A0A8T0K3C9-F1
#
_entry.id   AF-A0A8T0K3C9-F1
#
_cell.length_a   1.000
_cell.length_b   1.000
_cell.length_c   1.000
_cell.angle_alpha   90.00
_cell.angle_beta   90.00
_cell.angle_gamma   90.00
#
_symmetry.space_group_name_H-M   'P 1'
#
loop_
_entity.id
_entity.type
_entity.pdbx_description
1 polymer ?
#
loop_
_entity_poly.entity_id
_entity_poly.type
_entity_poly.pdbx_seq_one_letter_code
_entity_poly.pdbx_strand_id
1 'polypeptide(L)'
;MAKKSEEECQIMIQKSFRTPMVRFLRERLEKAGCIVEDNFFKAITCNQEVAGSYVRGEGIKVCSNYVRIQDDVNQVVVRELIHAFDDCRAANLDWSDCAHHACTEIRTNHLSGDCHYKRELLRGFLKLRGHEQECVRRKVLKSLSANPNCSGFAAEDSLEAVWDVCYNDTLPFDRAP
;
A
#
# COMPACT_ATOMS: atom_id res chain seq x y z
N MET A 1 8.37 23.63 -0.32
CA MET A 1 7.12 23.44 0.44
C MET A 1 7.47 22.87 1.81
N ALA A 2 6.78 23.31 2.87
CA ALA A 2 7.08 22.91 4.25
C ALA A 2 6.60 21.49 4.56
N LYS A 3 7.30 20.80 5.47
CA LYS A 3 6.88 19.52 6.08
C LYS A 3 5.61 19.72 6.90
N LYS A 4 4.76 18.70 7.02
CA LYS A 4 3.59 18.73 7.90
C LYS A 4 3.97 18.41 9.34
N SER A 5 3.25 18.99 10.29
CA SER A 5 3.32 18.53 11.69
C SER A 5 2.56 17.20 11.85
N GLU A 6 2.83 16.49 12.94
CA GLU A 6 2.08 15.26 13.27
C GLU A 6 0.59 15.55 13.48
N GLU A 7 0.24 16.68 14.11
CA GLU A 7 -1.15 17.10 14.31
C GLU A 7 -1.87 17.38 12.98
N GLU A 8 -1.24 18.12 12.06
CA GLU A 8 -1.79 18.38 10.73
C GLU A 8 -2.00 17.07 9.96
N CYS A 9 -1.01 16.17 10.01
CA CYS A 9 -1.08 14.86 9.38
C CYS A 9 -2.21 14.01 9.99
N GLN A 10 -2.37 14.02 11.32
CA GLN A 10 -3.44 13.29 11.99
C GLN A 10 -4.82 13.78 11.54
N ILE A 11 -5.01 15.09 11.36
CA ILE A 11 -6.25 15.66 10.81
C ILE A 11 -6.48 15.16 9.37
N MET A 12 -5.43 15.06 8.55
CA MET A 12 -5.51 14.55 7.19
C MET A 12 -5.86 13.05 7.16
N ILE A 13 -5.32 12.25 8.09
CA ILE A 13 -5.69 10.84 8.26
C ILE A 13 -7.20 10.73 8.56
N GLN A 14 -7.70 11.51 9.53
CA GLN A 14 -9.13 11.49 9.87
C GLN A 14 -10.02 11.91 8.70
N LYS A 15 -9.58 12.86 7.87
CA LYS A 15 -10.27 13.23 6.63
C LYS A 15 -10.31 12.08 5.61
N SER A 16 -9.25 11.29 5.51
CA SER A 16 -9.17 10.16 4.57
C SER A 16 -10.26 9.11 4.83
N PHE A 17 -10.71 8.96 6.09
CA PHE A 17 -11.75 8.01 6.47
C PHE A 17 -13.11 8.26 5.80
N ARG A 18 -13.32 9.48 5.28
CA ARG A 18 -14.54 9.85 4.55
C ARG A 18 -14.48 9.46 3.07
N THR A 19 -13.32 9.05 2.56
CA THR A 19 -13.19 8.61 1.17
C THR A 19 -13.85 7.24 0.99
N PRO A 20 -14.55 6.98 -0.13
CA PRO A 20 -15.24 5.71 -0.34
C PRO A 20 -14.33 4.49 -0.21
N MET A 21 -13.09 4.59 -0.73
CA MET A 21 -12.11 3.53 -0.71
C MET A 21 -11.66 3.17 0.71
N VAL A 22 -11.27 4.17 1.50
CA VAL A 22 -10.81 3.94 2.89
C VAL A 22 -11.94 3.41 3.76
N ARG A 23 -13.16 3.96 3.61
CA ARG A 23 -14.33 3.45 4.33
C ARG A 23 -14.59 1.98 3.99
N PHE A 24 -14.57 1.63 2.70
CA PHE A 24 -14.75 0.26 2.24
C PHE A 24 -13.71 -0.70 2.84
N LEU A 25 -12.42 -0.36 2.74
CA LEU A 25 -11.34 -1.23 3.24
C LEU A 25 -11.42 -1.43 4.76
N ARG A 26 -11.75 -0.36 5.51
CA ARG A 26 -11.95 -0.45 6.96
C ARG A 26 -13.11 -1.38 7.32
N GLU A 27 -14.26 -1.24 6.67
CA GLU A 27 -15.41 -2.14 6.87
C GLU A 27 -15.07 -3.60 6.54
N ARG A 28 -14.22 -3.83 5.53
CA ARG A 28 -13.80 -5.18 5.11
C ARG A 28 -12.81 -5.81 6.09
N LEU A 29 -11.89 -5.03 6.66
CA LEU A 29 -11.03 -5.47 7.74
C LEU A 29 -11.83 -5.88 8.98
N GLU A 30 -12.78 -5.05 9.40
CA GLU A 30 -13.66 -5.36 10.54
C GLU A 30 -14.45 -6.66 10.30
N LYS A 31 -15.02 -6.84 9.10
CA LYS A 31 -15.76 -8.06 8.73
C LYS A 31 -14.88 -9.31 8.63
N ALA A 32 -13.60 -9.16 8.31
CA ALA A 32 -12.64 -10.26 8.30
C ALA A 32 -12.17 -10.64 9.72
N GLY A 33 -12.61 -9.94 10.76
CA GLY A 33 -12.22 -10.20 12.14
C GLY A 33 -10.85 -9.60 12.51
N CYS A 34 -10.34 -8.68 11.69
CA CYS A 34 -9.08 -7.99 11.95
C CYS A 34 -9.29 -6.93 13.05
N ILE A 35 -8.50 -7.03 14.12
CA ILE A 35 -8.59 -6.08 15.22
C ILE A 35 -8.00 -4.74 14.76
N VAL A 36 -8.85 -3.70 14.73
CA VAL A 36 -8.45 -2.31 14.52
C VAL A 36 -8.54 -1.59 15.87
N GLU A 37 -7.41 -1.48 16.56
CA GLU A 37 -7.35 -0.82 17.88
C GLU A 37 -7.53 0.70 17.80
N ASP A 38 -7.78 1.34 18.95
CA ASP A 38 -8.02 2.79 19.05
C ASP A 38 -6.90 3.66 18.44
N ASN A 39 -5.67 3.14 18.40
CA ASN A 39 -4.48 3.81 17.86
C ASN A 39 -3.98 3.22 16.53
N PHE A 40 -4.84 2.50 15.81
CA PHE A 40 -4.45 1.83 14.56
C PHE A 40 -3.96 2.79 13.47
N PHE A 41 -4.33 4.08 13.49
CA PHE A 41 -3.80 5.07 12.55
C PHE A 41 -3.09 6.20 13.28
N LYS A 42 -1.79 6.34 13.05
CA LYS A 42 -0.96 7.35 13.74
C LYS A 42 -0.09 8.15 12.78
N ALA A 43 -0.16 9.47 12.88
CA ALA A 43 0.85 10.34 12.31
C ALA A 43 2.13 10.30 13.16
N ILE A 44 3.28 10.13 12.49
CA ILE A 44 4.60 10.12 13.13
C ILE A 44 5.61 10.90 12.28
N THR A 45 6.72 11.28 12.88
CA THR A 45 7.90 11.76 12.17
C THR A 45 8.83 10.59 11.85
N CYS A 46 9.15 10.38 10.57
CA CYS A 46 9.99 9.28 10.11
C CYS A 46 11.40 9.73 9.76
N ASN A 47 12.39 8.87 10.00
CA ASN A 47 13.78 9.10 9.60
C ASN A 47 14.08 8.56 8.18
N GLN A 48 13.29 7.58 7.74
CA GLN A 48 13.38 6.98 6.41
C GLN A 48 12.49 7.73 5.43
N GLU A 49 12.92 7.84 4.17
CA GLU A 49 12.17 8.52 3.10
C GLU A 49 10.98 7.70 2.58
N VAL A 50 10.05 7.39 3.49
CA VAL A 50 8.79 6.68 3.21
C VAL A 50 7.61 7.52 3.67
N ALA A 51 6.48 7.40 2.96
CA ALA A 51 5.27 8.17 3.29
C ALA A 51 4.44 7.54 4.42
N GLY A 52 4.68 6.27 4.73
CA GLY A 52 4.02 5.51 5.78
C GLY A 52 4.26 4.01 5.65
N SER A 53 3.82 3.26 6.65
CA SER A 53 3.95 1.80 6.72
C SER A 53 2.85 1.18 7.59
N TYR A 54 2.46 -0.06 7.27
CA TYR A 54 1.77 -0.96 8.15
C TYR A 54 2.77 -1.76 8.99
N VAL A 55 2.49 -1.90 10.29
CA VAL A 55 3.26 -2.73 11.22
C VAL A 55 2.31 -3.67 11.94
N ARG A 56 2.57 -4.98 11.85
CA ARG A 56 1.77 -6.03 12.49
C ARG A 56 1.69 -5.77 14.01
N GLY A 57 0.46 -5.72 14.54
CA GLY A 57 0.19 -5.45 15.96
C GLY A 57 0.24 -3.97 16.37
N GLU A 58 0.73 -3.06 15.52
CA GLU A 58 0.77 -1.62 15.82
C GLU A 58 -0.11 -0.76 14.89
N GLY A 59 -0.50 -1.31 13.74
CA GLY A 59 -1.33 -0.63 12.74
C GLY A 59 -0.53 0.23 11.76
N ILE A 60 -1.21 1.23 11.20
CA ILE A 60 -0.75 2.10 10.13
C ILE A 60 -0.10 3.37 10.69
N LYS A 61 1.14 3.62 10.27
CA LYS A 61 1.88 4.84 10.57
C LYS A 61 2.01 5.69 9.31
N VAL A 62 1.68 6.97 9.39
CA VAL A 62 1.82 7.93 8.27
C VAL A 62 2.91 8.94 8.63
N CYS A 63 3.92 9.05 7.77
CA CYS A 63 5.07 9.91 8.00
C CYS A 63 4.75 11.37 7.63
N SER A 64 4.46 12.19 8.64
CA SER A 64 4.05 13.60 8.49
C SER A 64 5.04 14.43 7.66
N ASN A 65 6.33 14.14 7.80
CA ASN A 65 7.40 14.83 7.09
C ASN A 65 7.59 14.41 5.63
N TYR A 66 6.88 13.38 5.15
CA TYR A 66 6.95 12.87 3.77
C TYR A 66 5.61 12.92 3.02
N VAL A 67 4.58 13.51 3.61
CA VAL A 67 3.32 13.83 2.95
C VAL A 67 3.16 15.35 2.81
N ARG A 68 2.50 15.80 1.74
CA ARG A 68 2.37 17.24 1.42
C ARG A 68 0.92 17.65 1.28
N ILE A 69 0.13 16.85 0.57
CA ILE A 69 -1.27 17.12 0.24
C ILE A 69 -2.17 15.99 0.73
N GLN A 70 -3.48 16.25 0.80
CA GLN A 70 -4.47 15.27 1.29
C GLN A 70 -4.44 13.98 0.47
N ASP A 71 -4.18 14.08 -0.84
CA ASP A 71 -4.08 12.92 -1.71
C ASP A 71 -2.94 11.98 -1.31
N ASP A 72 -1.79 12.51 -0.85
CA ASP A 72 -0.67 11.68 -0.38
C ASP A 72 -1.11 10.79 0.80
N VAL A 73 -1.79 11.40 1.79
CA VAL A 73 -2.29 10.68 2.97
C VAL A 73 -3.37 9.67 2.57
N ASN A 74 -4.26 10.03 1.64
CA ASN A 74 -5.27 9.10 1.14
C ASN A 74 -4.62 7.87 0.48
N GLN A 75 -3.60 8.06 -0.35
CA GLN A 75 -2.88 6.97 -1.01
C GLN A 75 -2.14 6.09 0.00
N VAL A 76 -1.46 6.68 0.99
CA VAL A 76 -0.79 5.91 2.06
C VAL A 76 -1.82 5.09 2.83
N VAL A 77 -2.91 5.69 3.29
CA VAL A 77 -3.92 4.98 4.09
C VAL A 77 -4.55 3.84 3.30
N VAL A 78 -4.89 4.03 2.03
CA VAL A 78 -5.41 2.94 1.17
C VAL A 78 -4.38 1.82 1.02
N ARG A 79 -3.13 2.17 0.72
CA ARG A 79 -2.03 1.21 0.53
C ARG A 79 -1.84 0.34 1.77
N GLU A 80 -1.68 0.97 2.93
CA GLU A 80 -1.41 0.26 4.18
C GLU A 80 -2.64 -0.51 4.72
N LEU A 81 -3.87 -0.12 4.33
CA LEU A 81 -5.06 -0.92 4.64
C LEU A 81 -5.13 -2.21 3.83
N ILE A 82 -4.64 -2.22 2.58
CA ILE A 82 -4.53 -3.45 1.79
C ILE A 82 -3.45 -4.35 2.40
N HIS A 83 -2.31 -3.79 2.81
CA HIS A 83 -1.29 -4.52 3.57
C HIS A 83 -1.86 -5.16 4.84
N ALA A 84 -2.61 -4.39 5.64
CA ALA A 84 -3.27 -4.91 6.84
C ALA A 84 -4.28 -6.02 6.52
N PHE A 85 -5.00 -5.90 5.40
CA PHE A 85 -5.98 -6.90 4.98
C PHE A 85 -5.31 -8.20 4.54
N ASP A 86 -4.21 -8.11 3.80
CA ASP A 86 -3.42 -9.26 3.38
C ASP A 86 -2.78 -9.96 4.58
N ASP A 87 -2.22 -9.19 5.52
CA ASP A 87 -1.65 -9.72 6.77
C ASP A 87 -2.69 -10.43 7.63
N CYS A 88 -3.91 -9.87 7.70
CA CYS A 88 -4.98 -10.43 8.51
C CYS A 88 -5.61 -11.69 7.90
N ARG A 89 -5.85 -11.72 6.58
CA ARG A 89 -6.52 -12.85 5.95
C ARG A 89 -5.60 -14.05 5.71
N ALA A 90 -4.29 -13.80 5.60
CA ALA A 90 -3.32 -14.84 5.32
C ALA A 90 -2.91 -15.55 6.62
N ALA A 91 -3.04 -16.87 6.64
CA ALA A 91 -2.68 -17.67 7.80
C ALA A 91 -1.16 -17.67 8.10
N ASN A 92 -0.32 -17.43 7.10
CA ASN A 92 1.13 -17.60 7.14
C ASN A 92 1.90 -16.52 6.37
N LEU A 93 1.39 -15.28 6.31
CA LEU A 93 2.12 -14.19 5.65
C LEU A 93 3.43 -13.91 6.39
N ASP A 94 4.53 -13.93 5.64
CA ASP A 94 5.87 -13.63 6.13
C ASP A 94 6.47 -12.50 5.31
N TRP A 95 6.67 -11.34 5.94
CA TRP A 95 7.23 -10.14 5.31
C TRP A 95 8.73 -10.30 4.98
N SER A 96 9.39 -11.33 5.51
CA SER A 96 10.77 -11.69 5.17
C SER A 96 10.88 -12.65 3.98
N ASP A 97 9.78 -13.32 3.61
CA ASP A 97 9.70 -14.13 2.40
C ASP A 97 9.45 -13.23 1.18
N CYS A 98 10.30 -13.37 0.16
CA CYS A 98 10.26 -12.47 -0.98
C CYS A 98 9.02 -12.65 -1.86
N ALA A 99 8.51 -13.88 -1.98
CA ALA A 99 7.31 -14.18 -2.77
C ALA A 99 6.05 -13.65 -2.07
N HIS A 100 5.98 -13.78 -0.74
CA HIS A 100 4.91 -13.20 0.07
C HIS A 100 4.89 -11.67 0.00
N HIS A 101 6.06 -11.04 0.13
CA HIS A 101 6.18 -9.58 0.02
C HIS A 101 5.81 -9.11 -1.40
N ALA A 102 6.31 -9.80 -2.44
CA ALA A 102 5.99 -9.50 -3.83
C ALA A 102 4.48 -9.60 -4.10
N CYS A 103 3.84 -10.67 -3.62
CA CYS A 103 2.40 -10.87 -3.78
C CYS A 103 1.57 -9.73 -3.17
N THR A 104 1.93 -9.33 -1.95
CA THR A 104 1.26 -8.25 -1.22
C THR A 104 1.44 -6.90 -1.93
N GLU A 105 2.62 -6.64 -2.47
CA GLU A 105 2.90 -5.42 -3.24
C GLU A 105 2.18 -5.43 -4.60
N ILE A 106 2.08 -6.57 -5.29
CA ILE A 106 1.33 -6.68 -6.55
C ILE A 106 -0.13 -6.30 -6.31
N ARG A 107 -0.75 -6.93 -5.31
CA ARG A 107 -2.14 -6.66 -4.93
C ARG A 107 -2.35 -5.20 -4.54
N THR A 108 -1.46 -4.68 -3.71
CA THR A 108 -1.55 -3.30 -3.23
C THR A 108 -1.46 -2.28 -4.36
N ASN A 109 -0.50 -2.43 -5.27
CA ASN A 109 -0.33 -1.50 -6.39
C ASN A 109 -1.45 -1.64 -7.44
N HIS A 110 -2.03 -2.83 -7.58
CA HIS A 110 -3.19 -3.07 -8.44
C HIS A 110 -4.49 -2.50 -7.84
N LEU A 111 -4.78 -2.79 -6.57
CA LEU A 111 -6.08 -2.50 -5.94
C LEU A 111 -6.21 -1.09 -5.36
N SER A 112 -5.10 -0.41 -5.07
CA SER A 112 -5.12 0.95 -4.50
C SER A 112 -5.53 2.04 -5.49
N GLY A 113 -5.50 1.74 -6.79
CA GLY A 113 -5.66 2.73 -7.85
C GLY A 113 -4.44 3.65 -8.02
N ASP A 114 -3.32 3.38 -7.33
CA ASP A 114 -2.10 4.19 -7.41
C ASP A 114 -1.43 4.09 -8.80
N CYS A 115 -1.67 2.99 -9.52
CA CYS A 115 -1.26 2.77 -10.91
C CYS A 115 -2.34 3.15 -11.95
N HIS A 116 -3.38 3.88 -11.54
CA HIS A 116 -4.40 4.39 -12.45
C HIS A 116 -3.80 5.35 -13.49
N TYR A 117 -4.21 5.23 -14.76
CA TYR A 117 -3.61 5.94 -15.90
C TYR A 117 -3.48 7.46 -15.68
N LYS A 118 -4.53 8.12 -15.16
CA LYS A 118 -4.49 9.57 -14.88
C LYS A 118 -3.38 9.96 -13.89
N ARG A 119 -3.10 9.13 -12.88
CA ARG A 119 -2.04 9.40 -11.90
C ARG A 119 -0.67 9.21 -12.52
N GLU A 120 -0.50 8.14 -13.30
CA GLU A 120 0.75 7.86 -14.02
C GLU A 120 1.06 8.93 -15.07
N LEU A 121 0.04 9.44 -15.77
CA LEU A 121 0.18 10.56 -16.69
C LEU A 121 0.67 11.84 -15.98
N LEU A 122 0.11 12.16 -14.81
CA LEU A 122 0.57 13.28 -13.98
C LEU A 122 2.00 13.08 -13.44
N ARG A 123 2.47 11.84 -13.38
CA ARG A 123 3.85 11.47 -13.03
C ARG A 123 4.78 11.38 -14.25
N GLY A 124 4.29 11.67 -15.45
CA GLY A 124 5.07 11.71 -16.69
C GLY A 124 5.14 10.38 -17.46
N PHE A 125 4.40 9.35 -17.05
CA PHE A 125 4.35 8.08 -17.77
C PHE A 125 3.26 8.13 -18.86
N LEU A 126 3.68 8.05 -20.12
CA LEU A 126 2.81 8.28 -21.29
C LEU A 126 2.27 7.00 -21.96
N LYS A 127 2.76 5.82 -21.56
CA LYS A 127 2.37 4.56 -22.16
C LYS A 127 0.88 4.29 -21.91
N LEU A 128 0.16 3.90 -22.96
CA LEU A 128 -1.28 3.61 -22.89
C LEU A 128 -1.57 2.11 -22.70
N ARG A 129 -0.97 1.25 -23.54
CA ARG A 129 -1.25 -0.18 -23.51
C ARG A 129 -0.42 -0.88 -22.44
N GLY A 130 -1.09 -1.60 -21.54
CA GLY A 130 -0.43 -2.34 -20.45
C GLY A 130 0.23 -1.45 -19.40
N HIS A 131 -0.16 -0.17 -19.33
CA HIS A 131 0.47 0.82 -18.45
C HIS A 131 0.40 0.41 -16.96
N GLU A 132 -0.74 -0.15 -16.56
CA GLU A 132 -0.99 -0.50 -15.17
C GLU A 132 -0.05 -1.62 -14.72
N GLN A 133 0.01 -2.71 -15.49
CA GLN A 133 0.90 -3.84 -15.18
C GLN A 133 2.36 -3.42 -15.12
N GLU A 134 2.79 -2.50 -15.99
CA GLU A 134 4.15 -1.95 -15.94
C GLU A 134 4.38 -1.07 -14.70
N CYS A 135 3.41 -0.23 -14.34
CA CYS A 135 3.46 0.55 -13.10
C CYS A 135 3.54 -0.35 -11.87
N VAL A 136 2.71 -1.40 -11.81
CA VAL A 136 2.70 -2.39 -10.73
C VAL A 136 4.06 -3.07 -10.64
N ARG A 137 4.59 -3.63 -11.75
CA ARG A 137 5.91 -4.26 -11.77
C ARG A 137 7.01 -3.33 -11.27
N ARG A 138 7.06 -2.10 -11.77
CA ARG A 138 8.06 -1.11 -11.38
C ARG A 138 8.00 -0.79 -9.89
N LYS A 139 6.81 -0.68 -9.31
CA LYS A 139 6.65 -0.37 -7.88
C LYS A 139 6.96 -1.55 -6.99
N VAL A 140 6.54 -2.76 -7.38
CA VAL A 140 6.87 -4.00 -6.66
C VAL A 140 8.39 -4.16 -6.60
N LEU A 141 9.09 -4.10 -7.74
CA LEU A 141 10.56 -4.23 -7.76
C LEU A 141 11.24 -3.15 -6.90
N LYS A 142 10.71 -1.93 -6.89
CA LYS A 142 11.21 -0.88 -5.99
C LYS A 142 11.01 -1.25 -4.52
N SER A 143 9.84 -1.75 -4.14
CA SER A 143 9.56 -2.18 -2.76
C SER A 143 10.44 -3.37 -2.34
N LEU A 144 10.57 -4.37 -3.20
CA LEU A 144 11.42 -5.54 -2.95
C LEU A 144 12.90 -5.15 -2.80
N SER A 145 13.40 -4.20 -3.59
CA SER A 145 14.79 -3.74 -3.47
C SER A 145 15.14 -3.10 -2.11
N ALA A 146 14.13 -2.65 -1.36
CA ALA A 146 14.29 -2.13 -0.01
C ALA A 146 14.24 -3.24 1.07
N ASN A 147 13.83 -4.45 0.72
CA ASN A 147 13.81 -5.60 1.62
C ASN A 147 15.15 -6.35 1.53
N PRO A 148 15.93 -6.46 2.61
CA PRO A 148 17.24 -7.12 2.60
C PRO A 148 17.17 -8.61 2.22
N ASN A 149 16.01 -9.25 2.37
CA ASN A 149 15.79 -10.66 1.99
C ASN A 149 15.51 -10.84 0.48
N CYS A 150 15.32 -9.74 -0.26
CA CYS A 150 14.97 -9.71 -1.68
C CYS A 150 16.07 -9.02 -2.50
N SER A 151 17.25 -9.64 -2.62
CA SER A 151 18.37 -9.04 -3.35
C SER A 151 18.54 -9.58 -4.78
N GLY A 152 18.82 -8.70 -5.73
CA GLY A 152 19.15 -9.05 -7.12
C GLY A 152 18.03 -9.79 -7.84
N PHE A 153 18.38 -10.88 -8.53
CA PHE A 153 17.46 -11.70 -9.32
C PHE A 153 16.30 -12.30 -8.51
N ALA A 154 16.49 -12.50 -7.20
CA ALA A 154 15.43 -13.01 -6.34
C ALA A 154 14.17 -12.12 -6.34
N ALA A 155 14.31 -10.80 -6.55
CA ALA A 155 13.17 -9.90 -6.60
C ALA A 155 12.34 -10.08 -7.90
N GLU A 156 13.00 -10.20 -9.05
CA GLU A 156 12.33 -10.42 -10.34
C GLU A 156 11.72 -11.81 -10.41
N ASP A 157 12.46 -12.85 -10.00
CA ASP A 157 11.97 -14.22 -9.98
C ASP A 157 10.77 -14.39 -9.04
N SER A 158 10.82 -13.79 -7.84
CA SER A 158 9.70 -13.84 -6.89
C SER A 158 8.46 -13.12 -7.41
N LEU A 159 8.65 -11.98 -8.09
CA LEU A 159 7.55 -11.23 -8.71
C LEU A 159 6.87 -12.08 -9.78
N GLU A 160 7.63 -12.63 -10.73
CA GLU A 160 7.06 -13.39 -11.85
C GLU A 160 6.45 -14.72 -11.37
N ALA A 161 7.03 -15.36 -10.35
CA ALA A 161 6.52 -16.62 -9.79
C ALA A 161 5.11 -16.49 -9.19
N VAL A 162 4.75 -15.32 -8.65
CA VAL A 162 3.45 -15.10 -8.00
C VAL A 162 2.50 -14.21 -8.80
N TRP A 163 2.95 -13.66 -9.93
CA TRP A 163 2.22 -12.64 -10.70
C TRP A 163 0.78 -13.02 -11.00
N ASP A 164 0.56 -14.16 -11.65
CA ASP A 164 -0.79 -14.56 -12.09
C ASP A 164 -1.73 -14.84 -10.92
N VAL A 165 -1.22 -15.34 -9.79
CA VAL A 165 -2.04 -15.59 -8.60
C VAL A 165 -2.42 -14.27 -7.94
N CYS A 166 -1.43 -13.41 -7.69
CA CYS A 166 -1.62 -12.23 -6.86
C CYS A 166 -2.26 -11.06 -7.62
N TYR A 167 -2.00 -10.93 -8.92
CA TYR A 167 -2.63 -9.91 -9.75
C TYR A 167 -4.12 -10.19 -9.97
N ASN A 168 -4.51 -11.47 -10.07
CA ASN A 168 -5.91 -11.85 -10.25
C ASN A 168 -6.69 -11.98 -8.93
N ASP A 169 -6.02 -12.02 -7.78
CA ASP A 169 -6.69 -11.93 -6.48
C ASP A 169 -7.12 -10.48 -6.24
N THR A 170 -8.43 -10.26 -6.25
CA THR A 170 -9.05 -8.92 -6.12
C THR A 170 -9.67 -8.66 -4.76
N LEU A 171 -9.63 -9.61 -3.83
CA LEU A 171 -10.19 -9.41 -2.49
C LEU A 171 -9.55 -8.19 -1.79
N PRO A 172 -10.30 -7.41 -0.99
CA PRO A 172 -11.71 -7.59 -0.63
C PRO A 172 -12.71 -7.01 -1.64
N PHE A 173 -12.23 -6.58 -2.82
CA PHE A 173 -13.07 -6.07 -3.89
C PHE A 173 -13.65 -7.21 -4.71
N ASP A 174 -14.83 -6.98 -5.30
CA ASP A 174 -15.42 -7.93 -6.25
C ASP A 174 -14.70 -7.89 -7.61
N ARG A 175 -14.00 -6.77 -7.89
CA ARG A 175 -13.13 -6.53 -9.06
C ARG A 175 -12.14 -5.42 -8.73
N ALA A 176 -11.02 -5.36 -9.47
CA ALA A 176 -10.08 -4.26 -9.37
C ALA A 176 -10.78 -2.89 -9.59
N PRO A 177 -10.57 -1.88 -8.72
CA PRO A 177 -11.26 -0.59 -8.77
C PRO A 177 -10.94 0.31 -9.97
#